data_AF-A0A6A6FSI5-F1
#
_entry.id   AF-A0A6A6FSI5-F1
#
_cell.length_a   1.000
_cell.length_b   1.000
_cell.length_c   1.000
_cell.angle_alpha   90.00
_cell.angle_beta   90.00
_cell.angle_gamma   90.00
#
_symmetry.space_group_name_H-M   'P 1'
#
loop_
_entity.id
_entity.type
_entity.pdbx_description
1 polymer ?
#
loop_
_entity_poly.entity_id
_entity_poly.type
_entity_poly.pdbx_seq_one_letter_code
_entity_poly.pdbx_strand_id
1 'polypeptide(L)'
;MYTTDFTSEAQSLKIRQRWSDLMPRGNGVIHVEPNSDHKLLQHSFVSESSNGTSVQLVSWVHQLHCLYALMDAYDAVVQFGSDGAEGEVLKGHKQVHSSHCFDYLRQTILCNMDSALEGAREPGGKGTDGWDAYHTCRNYDEVKAWTESLRMSDDQWILLPGDSRIGNGGRYPDPHSGHT
;
A
#
# COMPACT_ATOMS: atom_id res chain seq x y z
N MET A 1 -5.97 -2.22 -17.26
CA MET A 1 -6.66 -1.54 -16.14
C MET A 1 -6.59 -2.44 -14.92
N TYR A 2 -6.02 -1.94 -13.82
CA TYR A 2 -5.83 -2.67 -12.56
C TYR A 2 -6.74 -2.14 -11.44
N THR A 3 -7.75 -1.35 -11.78
CA THR A 3 -8.63 -0.72 -10.80
C THR A 3 -10.07 -1.02 -11.14
N THR A 4 -10.90 -1.13 -10.13
CA THR A 4 -12.34 -1.27 -10.30
C THR A 4 -12.93 0.04 -10.84
N ASP A 5 -14.00 -0.10 -11.60
CA ASP A 5 -14.85 0.99 -12.06
C ASP A 5 -16.22 0.99 -11.36
N PHE A 6 -16.40 0.08 -10.39
CA PHE A 6 -17.60 -0.06 -9.57
C PHE A 6 -18.87 -0.39 -10.37
N THR A 7 -18.73 -0.95 -11.57
CA THR A 7 -19.87 -1.18 -12.47
C THR A 7 -20.50 -2.57 -12.39
N SER A 8 -19.73 -3.61 -12.00
CA SER A 8 -20.24 -4.98 -11.88
C SER A 8 -19.26 -5.93 -11.16
N GLU A 9 -19.79 -6.98 -10.53
CA GLU A 9 -19.00 -8.07 -9.93
C GLU A 9 -18.08 -8.75 -10.95
N ALA A 10 -18.55 -8.93 -12.18
CA ALA A 10 -17.76 -9.53 -13.26
C ALA A 10 -16.53 -8.69 -13.61
N GLN A 11 -16.60 -7.37 -13.45
CA GLN A 11 -15.45 -6.47 -13.60
C GLN A 11 -14.49 -6.64 -12.43
N SER A 12 -15.01 -6.63 -11.20
CA SER A 12 -14.21 -6.83 -9.98
C SER A 12 -13.43 -8.15 -10.00
N LEU A 13 -14.04 -9.24 -10.45
CA LEU A 13 -13.36 -10.54 -10.61
C LEU A 13 -12.21 -10.48 -11.62
N LYS A 14 -12.38 -9.77 -12.75
CA LYS A 14 -11.31 -9.59 -13.74
C LYS A 14 -10.16 -8.76 -13.18
N ILE A 15 -10.45 -7.71 -12.41
CA ILE A 15 -9.42 -6.89 -11.76
C ILE A 15 -8.67 -7.73 -10.73
N ARG A 16 -9.37 -8.45 -9.85
CA ARG A 16 -8.75 -9.36 -8.88
C ARG A 16 -7.81 -10.36 -9.55
N GLN A 17 -8.24 -10.99 -10.64
CA GLN A 17 -7.40 -11.93 -11.38
C GLN A 17 -6.12 -11.26 -11.90
N ARG A 18 -6.23 -10.05 -12.48
CA ARG A 18 -5.05 -9.32 -12.97
C ARG A 18 -4.04 -9.01 -11.86
N TRP A 19 -4.50 -8.72 -10.65
CA TRP A 19 -3.61 -8.55 -9.50
C TRP A 19 -2.98 -9.87 -9.07
N SER A 20 -3.75 -10.96 -9.05
CA SER A 20 -3.20 -12.30 -8.80
C SER A 20 -2.13 -12.69 -9.82
N ASP A 21 -2.28 -12.30 -11.09
CA ASP A 21 -1.31 -12.58 -12.15
C ASP A 21 0.03 -11.83 -11.97
N LEU A 22 0.05 -10.75 -11.18
CA LEU A 22 1.29 -10.04 -10.82
C LEU A 22 2.06 -10.74 -9.69
N MET A 23 1.36 -11.54 -8.87
CA MET A 23 1.98 -12.22 -7.74
C MET A 23 2.86 -13.37 -8.25
N PRO A 24 4.05 -13.58 -7.67
CA PRO A 24 4.87 -14.72 -8.04
C PRO A 24 4.22 -16.00 -7.53
N ARG A 25 4.49 -17.12 -8.21
CA ARG A 25 4.09 -18.44 -7.69
C ARG A 25 4.67 -18.63 -6.29
N GLY A 26 3.85 -19.10 -5.36
CA GLY A 26 4.22 -19.22 -3.94
C GLY A 26 4.04 -17.93 -3.14
N ASN A 27 3.45 -16.88 -3.73
CA ASN A 27 3.10 -15.62 -3.04
C ASN A 27 4.28 -14.94 -2.34
N GLY A 28 5.51 -15.12 -2.85
CA GLY A 28 6.70 -14.46 -2.31
C GLY A 28 7.21 -15.07 -1.00
N VAL A 29 6.63 -16.17 -0.54
CA VAL A 29 7.13 -16.91 0.62
C VAL A 29 8.35 -17.73 0.18
N ILE A 30 9.50 -17.47 0.80
CA ILE A 30 10.76 -18.11 0.47
C ILE A 30 11.37 -18.80 1.68
N HIS A 31 12.07 -19.92 1.44
CA HIS A 31 12.94 -20.51 2.44
C HIS A 31 14.26 -19.75 2.48
N VAL A 32 14.75 -19.48 3.70
CA VAL A 32 16.07 -18.91 3.94
C VAL A 32 16.82 -19.88 4.83
N GLU A 33 17.99 -20.32 4.36
CA GLU A 33 18.85 -21.22 5.13
C GLU A 33 19.27 -20.55 6.45
N PRO A 34 19.27 -21.27 7.58
CA PRO A 34 19.73 -20.72 8.85
C PRO A 34 21.24 -20.49 8.78
N ASN A 35 21.67 -19.27 8.47
CA ASN A 35 23.09 -18.93 8.44
C ASN A 35 23.39 -17.76 9.40
N SER A 36 24.55 -17.84 10.07
CA SER A 36 24.93 -16.97 11.20
C SER A 36 25.19 -15.51 10.82
N ASP A 37 25.25 -15.20 9.53
CA ASP A 37 25.64 -13.87 9.04
C ASP A 37 24.45 -12.93 8.79
N HIS A 38 23.22 -13.42 8.94
CA HIS A 38 21.98 -12.69 8.67
C HIS A 38 21.51 -11.84 9.85
N LYS A 39 22.38 -10.97 10.38
CA LYS A 39 22.13 -10.17 11.61
C LYS A 39 20.95 -9.20 11.51
N LEU A 40 20.52 -8.87 10.29
CA LEU A 40 19.41 -7.95 10.02
C LEU A 40 18.11 -8.68 9.64
N LEU A 41 18.10 -10.01 9.62
CA LEU A 41 16.87 -10.75 9.38
C LEU A 41 16.04 -10.89 10.66
N GLN A 42 14.74 -10.70 10.51
CA GLN A 42 13.77 -10.97 11.55
C GLN A 42 13.58 -12.49 11.76
N HIS A 43 12.84 -12.85 12.80
CA HIS A 43 12.51 -14.25 13.06
C HIS A 43 11.76 -14.85 11.87
N SER A 44 12.15 -16.05 11.44
CA SER A 44 11.35 -16.79 10.46
C SER A 44 9.97 -17.11 11.03
N PHE A 45 8.97 -17.19 10.16
CA PHE A 45 7.65 -17.73 10.50
C PHE A 45 7.41 -19.07 9.84
N VAL A 46 6.37 -19.77 10.28
CA VAL A 46 5.86 -20.98 9.63
C VAL A 46 4.50 -20.65 9.03
N SER A 47 4.32 -20.97 7.75
CA SER A 47 3.03 -20.86 7.07
C SER A 47 2.42 -22.25 6.92
N GLU A 48 1.10 -22.33 6.74
CA GLU A 48 0.45 -23.61 6.42
C GLU A 48 1.07 -24.26 5.17
N SER A 49 1.43 -23.45 4.19
CA SER A 49 2.08 -23.89 2.95
C SER A 49 3.53 -24.32 3.09
N SER A 50 4.21 -24.02 4.20
CA SER A 50 5.64 -24.32 4.36
C SER A 50 5.92 -25.70 4.94
N ASN A 51 4.90 -26.51 5.27
CA ASN A 51 5.04 -27.88 5.81
C ASN A 51 6.02 -27.95 7.00
N GLY A 52 6.00 -26.96 7.88
CA GLY A 52 6.89 -26.88 9.06
C GLY A 52 8.28 -26.28 8.77
N THR A 53 8.54 -25.84 7.54
CA THR A 53 9.78 -25.14 7.18
C THR A 53 9.72 -23.67 7.57
N SER A 54 10.80 -23.16 8.16
CA SER A 54 11.00 -21.74 8.41
C SER A 54 11.10 -20.96 7.11
N VAL A 55 10.30 -19.90 6.98
CA VAL A 55 10.20 -19.07 5.79
C VAL A 55 10.22 -17.58 6.14
N GLN A 56 10.47 -16.76 5.12
CA GLN A 56 10.32 -15.31 5.11
C GLN A 56 9.43 -14.90 3.93
N LEU A 57 8.91 -13.68 3.97
CA LEU A 57 8.14 -13.07 2.87
C LEU A 57 8.97 -11.97 2.21
N VAL A 58 8.97 -11.90 0.88
CA VAL A 58 9.61 -10.80 0.16
C VAL A 58 8.74 -9.54 0.22
N SER A 59 9.32 -8.41 0.62
CA SER A 59 8.61 -7.15 0.92
C SER A 59 7.72 -6.63 -0.19
N TRP A 60 8.18 -6.56 -1.44
CA TRP A 60 7.34 -6.04 -2.54
C TRP A 60 6.05 -6.84 -2.74
N VAL A 61 6.08 -8.14 -2.43
CA VAL A 61 4.91 -9.02 -2.52
C VAL A 61 3.92 -8.70 -1.40
N HIS A 62 4.42 -8.47 -0.19
CA HIS A 62 3.58 -8.02 0.92
C HIS A 62 2.99 -6.63 0.68
N GLN A 63 3.80 -5.68 0.20
CA GLN A 63 3.37 -4.32 -0.18
C GLN A 63 2.26 -4.36 -1.22
N LEU A 64 2.40 -5.21 -2.26
CA LEU A 64 1.40 -5.35 -3.31
C LEU A 64 0.11 -5.98 -2.78
N HIS A 65 0.21 -6.99 -1.91
CA HIS A 65 -0.92 -7.60 -1.22
C HIS A 65 -1.69 -6.57 -0.37
N CYS A 66 -0.99 -5.80 0.47
CA CYS A 66 -1.58 -4.77 1.31
C CYS A 66 -2.26 -3.68 0.48
N LEU A 67 -1.65 -3.25 -0.63
CA LEU A 67 -2.25 -2.25 -1.51
C LEU A 67 -3.56 -2.74 -2.12
N TYR A 68 -3.62 -4.00 -2.57
CA TYR A 68 -4.87 -4.60 -3.06
C TYR A 68 -5.91 -4.72 -1.96
N ALA A 69 -5.53 -5.17 -0.75
CA ALA A 69 -6.45 -5.29 0.38
C ALA A 69 -7.09 -3.94 0.77
N LEU A 70 -6.30 -2.86 0.71
CA LEU A 70 -6.80 -1.49 0.92
C LEU A 70 -7.77 -1.05 -0.19
N MET A 71 -7.46 -1.37 -1.45
CA MET A 71 -8.35 -1.09 -2.57
C MET A 71 -9.68 -1.85 -2.41
N ASP A 72 -9.63 -3.14 -2.09
CA ASP A 72 -10.82 -4.00 -1.88
C ASP A 72 -11.71 -3.48 -0.73
N ALA A 73 -11.09 -3.08 0.40
CA ALA A 73 -11.82 -2.48 1.52
C ALA A 73 -12.41 -1.11 1.19
N TYR A 74 -11.67 -0.26 0.48
CA TYR A 74 -12.18 1.03 0.00
C TYR A 74 -13.36 0.82 -0.95
N ASP A 75 -13.26 -0.15 -1.85
CA ASP A 75 -14.29 -0.48 -2.82
C ASP A 75 -15.57 -0.97 -2.14
N ALA A 76 -15.44 -1.75 -1.06
CA ALA A 76 -16.57 -2.18 -0.25
C ALA A 76 -17.27 -0.99 0.42
N VAL A 77 -16.51 -0.04 1.00
CA VAL A 77 -17.09 1.16 1.63
C VAL A 77 -17.79 2.05 0.60
N VAL A 78 -17.25 2.19 -0.61
CA VAL A 78 -17.86 2.98 -1.68
C VAL A 78 -19.18 2.36 -2.17
N GLN A 79 -19.25 1.03 -2.26
CA GLN A 79 -20.45 0.31 -2.75
C GLN A 79 -21.52 0.14 -1.67
N PHE A 80 -21.12 -0.13 -0.43
CA PHE A 80 -22.03 -0.57 0.63
C PHE A 80 -22.13 0.40 1.82
N GLY A 81 -21.50 1.58 1.72
CA GLY A 81 -21.50 2.55 2.82
C GLY A 81 -20.89 1.99 4.12
N SER A 82 -21.15 2.67 5.24
CA SER A 82 -20.64 2.26 6.56
C SER A 82 -21.53 1.25 7.30
N ASP A 83 -22.79 1.10 6.87
CA ASP A 83 -23.77 0.17 7.44
C ASP A 83 -23.86 -1.15 6.65
N GLY A 84 -23.12 -1.27 5.53
CA GLY A 84 -23.07 -2.46 4.70
C GLY A 84 -24.27 -2.62 3.76
N ALA A 85 -25.17 -1.63 3.71
CA ALA A 85 -26.28 -1.61 2.76
C ALA A 85 -25.80 -1.05 1.42
N GLU A 86 -26.17 -1.71 0.31
CA GLU A 86 -25.83 -1.23 -1.03
C GLU A 86 -26.35 0.21 -1.22
N GLY A 87 -25.40 1.13 -1.38
CA GLY A 87 -25.66 2.56 -1.52
C GLY A 87 -25.51 3.01 -2.96
N GLU A 88 -26.17 4.11 -3.33
CA GLU A 88 -25.86 4.76 -4.60
C GLU A 88 -24.42 5.28 -4.57
N VAL A 89 -23.57 4.74 -5.43
CA VAL A 89 -22.25 5.28 -5.69
C VAL A 89 -22.41 6.69 -6.23
N LEU A 90 -22.14 7.70 -5.39
CA LEU A 90 -22.39 9.11 -5.71
C LEU A 90 -21.70 9.49 -7.03
N LYS A 91 -22.50 9.99 -7.99
CA LYS A 91 -21.97 10.56 -9.24
C LYS A 91 -21.00 11.70 -8.90
N GLY A 92 -19.75 11.58 -9.36
CA GLY A 92 -18.70 12.56 -9.08
C GLY A 92 -17.88 12.29 -7.81
N HIS A 93 -18.06 11.15 -7.13
CA HIS A 93 -17.04 10.68 -6.19
C HIS A 93 -15.68 10.69 -6.89
N LYS A 94 -14.59 11.01 -6.18
CA LYS A 94 -13.20 11.10 -6.70
C LYS A 94 -12.66 9.76 -7.24
N GLN A 95 -13.50 8.91 -7.85
CA GLN A 95 -13.20 7.60 -8.43
C GLN A 95 -12.01 7.69 -9.37
N VAL A 96 -11.90 8.74 -10.19
CA VAL A 96 -10.72 8.89 -11.07
C VAL A 96 -9.43 9.04 -10.25
N HIS A 97 -9.45 9.82 -9.16
CA HIS A 97 -8.26 10.04 -8.34
C HIS A 97 -7.89 8.80 -7.53
N SER A 98 -8.82 8.22 -6.77
CA SER A 98 -8.54 7.03 -5.97
C SER A 98 -8.10 5.86 -6.84
N SER A 99 -8.80 5.58 -7.95
CA SER A 99 -8.44 4.49 -8.86
C SER A 99 -7.06 4.73 -9.49
N HIS A 100 -6.76 5.93 -10.00
CA HIS A 100 -5.41 6.15 -10.55
C HIS A 100 -4.34 6.08 -9.45
N CYS A 101 -4.61 6.51 -8.22
CA CYS A 101 -3.66 6.44 -7.11
C CYS A 101 -3.29 4.99 -6.80
N PHE A 102 -4.27 4.08 -6.73
CA PHE A 102 -4.00 2.66 -6.54
C PHE A 102 -3.13 2.09 -7.67
N ASP A 103 -3.43 2.43 -8.94
CA ASP A 103 -2.60 1.95 -10.05
C ASP A 103 -1.20 2.59 -10.08
N TYR A 104 -1.07 3.87 -9.71
CA TYR A 104 0.21 4.57 -9.60
C TYR A 104 1.10 3.97 -8.50
N LEU A 105 0.54 3.69 -7.32
CA LEU A 105 1.26 3.03 -6.24
C LEU A 105 1.64 1.59 -6.61
N ARG A 106 0.74 0.86 -7.29
CA ARG A 106 1.05 -0.47 -7.83
C ARG A 106 2.27 -0.43 -8.77
N GLN A 107 2.30 0.54 -9.70
CA GLN A 107 3.44 0.72 -10.59
C GLN A 107 4.72 1.09 -9.83
N THR A 108 4.61 1.92 -8.79
CA THR A 108 5.75 2.30 -7.94
C THR A 108 6.34 1.09 -7.22
N ILE A 109 5.49 0.21 -6.65
CA ILE A 109 5.92 -1.04 -6.02
C ILE A 109 6.65 -1.92 -7.05
N LEU A 110 6.06 -2.12 -8.23
CA LEU A 110 6.67 -2.94 -9.29
C LEU A 110 7.92 -2.32 -9.92
N CYS A 111 8.10 -1.00 -9.82
CA CYS A 111 9.30 -0.33 -10.33
C CYS A 111 10.47 -0.45 -9.36
N ASN A 112 10.21 -0.48 -8.05
CA ASN A 112 11.25 -0.54 -7.02
C ASN A 112 11.52 -1.96 -6.52
N MET A 113 10.53 -2.86 -6.59
CA MET A 113 10.61 -4.28 -6.20
C MET A 113 11.48 -4.52 -4.97
N ASP A 114 11.10 -3.90 -3.86
CA ASP A 114 11.81 -4.05 -2.59
C ASP A 114 12.00 -5.54 -2.22
N SER A 115 13.24 -6.00 -2.28
CA SER A 115 13.63 -7.38 -2.06
C SER A 115 14.01 -7.68 -0.62
N ALA A 116 13.73 -6.77 0.31
CA ALA A 116 13.87 -7.02 1.74
C ALA A 116 13.02 -8.25 2.15
N LEU A 117 13.47 -8.90 3.23
CA LEU A 117 12.85 -10.11 3.76
C LEU A 117 12.17 -9.79 5.08
N GLU A 118 10.89 -10.07 5.12
CA GLU A 118 10.02 -9.81 6.26
C GLU A 118 9.71 -11.12 6.97
N GLY A 119 9.83 -11.08 8.29
CA GLY A 119 9.62 -12.21 9.16
C GLY A 119 8.58 -11.94 10.23
N ALA A 120 8.44 -12.89 11.14
CA ALA A 120 7.68 -12.66 12.35
C ALA A 120 8.39 -11.65 13.25
N ARG A 121 7.59 -10.74 13.83
CA ARG A 121 8.03 -9.82 14.87
C ARG A 121 8.56 -10.57 16.11
N GLU A 122 7.87 -11.63 16.51
CA GLU A 122 8.20 -12.44 17.67
C GLU A 122 8.56 -13.88 17.29
N PRO A 123 9.43 -14.57 18.05
CA PRO A 123 9.72 -15.99 17.83
C PRO A 123 8.45 -16.85 17.82
N GLY A 124 8.29 -17.68 16.79
CA GLY A 124 7.13 -18.58 16.66
C GLY A 124 5.88 -17.93 16.06
N GLY A 125 5.99 -16.72 15.49
CA GLY A 125 4.91 -16.10 14.73
C GLY A 125 4.46 -16.91 13.51
N LYS A 126 3.22 -16.67 13.07
CA LYS A 126 2.55 -17.38 11.95
C LYS A 126 2.53 -16.59 10.64
N GLY A 127 3.25 -15.48 10.59
CA GLY A 127 3.26 -14.54 9.46
C GLY A 127 4.11 -13.32 9.79
N THR A 128 4.07 -12.35 8.88
CA THR A 128 4.71 -11.04 9.04
C THR A 128 3.64 -9.94 9.01
N ASP A 129 3.88 -8.87 9.77
CA ASP A 129 3.12 -7.62 9.71
C ASP A 129 3.86 -6.52 8.91
N GLY A 130 5.05 -6.84 8.37
CA GLY A 130 5.90 -5.96 7.59
C GLY A 130 6.65 -4.90 8.41
N TRP A 131 6.47 -4.86 9.73
CA TRP A 131 7.15 -3.90 10.60
C TRP A 131 8.50 -4.42 11.05
N ASP A 132 9.43 -3.51 11.37
CA ASP A 132 10.77 -3.79 11.89
C ASP A 132 11.68 -4.59 10.93
N ALA A 133 11.27 -4.77 9.67
CA ALA A 133 12.10 -5.33 8.62
C ALA A 133 13.11 -4.27 8.12
N TYR A 134 14.30 -4.72 7.74
CA TYR A 134 15.34 -3.83 7.24
C TYR A 134 15.16 -3.60 5.73
N HIS A 135 14.80 -2.38 5.36
CA HIS A 135 14.68 -1.94 3.97
C HIS A 135 15.88 -1.08 3.57
N THR A 136 16.25 -1.12 2.29
CA THR A 136 17.26 -0.19 1.74
C THR A 136 16.54 0.96 1.05
N CYS A 137 16.55 2.13 1.68
CA CYS A 137 15.89 3.33 1.16
C CYS A 137 16.87 4.21 0.37
N ARG A 138 16.32 5.00 -0.57
CA ARG A 138 17.03 6.18 -1.08
C ARG A 138 17.22 7.18 0.06
N ASN A 139 18.31 7.92 0.06
CA ASN A 139 18.55 8.94 1.08
C ASN A 139 17.47 10.04 0.99
N TYR A 140 16.60 10.11 2.00
CA TYR A 140 15.49 11.04 2.05
C TYR A 140 15.96 12.49 1.99
N ASP A 141 16.96 12.86 2.79
CA ASP A 141 17.44 14.23 2.90
C ASP A 141 18.09 14.69 1.60
N GLU A 142 18.87 13.83 0.95
CA GLU A 142 19.49 14.15 -0.34
C GLU A 142 18.45 14.31 -1.45
N VAL A 143 17.47 13.39 -1.55
CA VAL A 143 16.41 13.48 -2.57
C VAL A 143 15.52 14.69 -2.32
N LYS A 144 15.19 14.99 -1.06
CA LYS A 144 14.41 16.18 -0.68
C LYS A 144 15.17 17.47 -1.02
N ALA A 145 16.44 17.58 -0.62
CA ALA A 145 17.26 18.76 -0.89
C ALA A 145 17.45 18.98 -2.41
N TRP A 146 17.69 17.91 -3.17
CA TRP A 146 17.75 17.98 -4.63
C TRP A 146 16.43 18.50 -5.23
N THR A 147 15.29 17.96 -4.77
CA THR A 147 13.97 18.41 -5.23
C THR A 147 13.71 19.89 -4.90
N GLU A 148 14.02 20.30 -3.67
CA GLU A 148 13.87 21.69 -3.22
C GLU A 148 14.77 22.66 -3.98
N SER A 149 15.95 22.23 -4.43
CA SER A 149 16.85 23.07 -5.23
C SER A 149 16.29 23.41 -6.62
N LEU A 150 15.33 22.62 -7.11
CA LEU A 150 14.68 22.76 -8.41
C LEU A 150 13.21 23.23 -8.32
N ARG A 151 12.74 23.58 -7.12
CA ARG A 151 11.32 23.88 -6.87
C ARG A 151 10.85 25.14 -7.61
N MET A 152 9.61 25.09 -8.10
CA MET A 152 8.97 26.19 -8.82
C MET A 152 8.26 27.21 -7.91
N SER A 153 7.84 26.78 -6.72
CA SER A 153 7.23 27.62 -5.68
C SER A 153 7.66 27.12 -4.29
N ASP A 154 7.37 27.92 -3.27
CA ASP A 154 7.58 27.57 -1.85
C ASP A 154 6.32 26.93 -1.22
N ASP A 155 5.37 26.46 -2.03
CA ASP A 155 4.15 25.79 -1.54
C ASP A 155 4.46 24.44 -0.90
N GLN A 156 3.81 24.15 0.24
CA GLN A 156 3.99 22.89 0.95
C GLN A 156 2.66 22.35 1.49
N TRP A 157 2.02 21.47 0.70
CA TRP A 157 0.72 20.86 1.04
C TRP A 157 0.69 19.39 0.60
N ILE A 158 0.06 18.52 1.38
CA ILE A 158 -0.18 17.10 0.99
C ILE A 158 -1.36 17.00 0.01
N LEU A 159 -2.39 17.83 0.22
CA LEU A 159 -3.53 18.01 -0.66
C LEU A 159 -3.68 19.51 -0.91
N LEU A 160 -4.24 19.88 -2.06
CA LEU A 160 -4.47 21.28 -2.38
C LEU A 160 -5.29 21.97 -1.26
N PRO A 161 -4.98 23.24 -0.92
CA PRO A 161 -5.80 24.00 0.02
C PRO A 161 -7.29 23.96 -0.38
N GLY A 162 -8.15 23.56 0.56
CA GLY A 162 -9.59 23.40 0.33
C GLY A 162 -10.05 22.01 -0.14
N ASP A 163 -9.14 21.13 -0.58
CA ASP A 163 -9.45 19.76 -0.99
C ASP A 163 -9.44 18.75 0.18
N SER A 164 -8.94 19.17 1.34
CA SER A 164 -8.73 18.34 2.53
C SER A 164 -9.77 18.61 3.61
N ARG A 165 -10.47 17.54 4.02
CA ARG A 165 -11.20 17.51 5.30
C ARG A 165 -10.21 17.19 6.43
N ILE A 166 -10.45 17.73 7.63
CA ILE A 166 -9.75 17.38 8.85
C ILE A 166 -10.68 16.53 9.73
N GLY A 167 -10.23 15.35 10.14
CA GLY A 167 -10.94 14.51 11.11
C GLY A 167 -12.39 14.20 10.72
N ASN A 168 -13.30 14.24 11.71
CA ASN A 168 -14.74 13.97 11.59
C ASN A 168 -15.51 15.08 10.83
N GLY A 169 -15.01 15.57 9.69
CA GLY A 169 -15.75 16.47 8.79
C GLY A 169 -15.41 17.96 8.90
N GLY A 170 -14.36 18.34 9.64
CA GLY A 170 -13.83 19.71 9.60
C GLY A 170 -13.22 20.04 8.24
N ARG A 171 -13.12 21.33 7.88
CA ARG A 171 -12.33 21.78 6.71
C ARG A 171 -10.97 22.28 7.16
N TYR A 172 -9.97 22.13 6.29
CA TYR A 172 -8.68 22.77 6.52
C TYR A 172 -8.86 24.30 6.59
N PRO A 173 -8.33 24.98 7.63
CA PRO A 173 -8.41 26.42 7.70
C PRO A 173 -7.67 27.03 6.50
N ASP A 174 -8.28 28.07 5.90
CA ASP A 174 -7.66 28.80 4.81
C ASP A 174 -6.42 29.54 5.34
N PRO A 175 -5.21 29.23 4.84
CA PRO A 175 -3.98 29.89 5.29
C PRO A 175 -3.97 31.41 5.05
N HIS A 176 -4.87 31.94 4.21
CA HIS A 176 -5.00 33.37 3.93
C HIS A 176 -6.04 34.09 4.79
N SER A 177 -6.75 33.39 5.69
CA SER A 177 -7.83 33.98 6.50
C SER A 177 -7.37 34.75 7.75
N GLY A 178 -6.05 34.90 7.97
CA GLY A 178 -5.46 35.42 9.21
C GLY A 178 -4.71 36.76 9.13
N HIS A 179 -4.83 37.52 8.04
CA HIS A 179 -4.23 38.85 7.93
C HIS A 179 -5.29 39.95 7.84
N THR A 180 -5.77 40.39 9.01
CA THR A 180 -6.41 41.70 9.23
C THR A 180 -5.83 42.34 10.48
#